data_AF-A0AA36GXV3-F1
#
_entry.id   AF-A0AA36GXV3-F1
#
_cell.length_a   1.000
_cell.length_b   1.000
_cell.length_c   1.000
_cell.angle_alpha   90.00
_cell.angle_beta   90.00
_cell.angle_gamma   90.00
#
_symmetry.space_group_name_H-M   'P 1'
#
loop_
_entity.id
_entity.type
_entity.pdbx_description
1 polymer ?
#
loop_
_entity_poly.entity_id
_entity_poly.type
_entity_poly.pdbx_seq_one_letter_code
_entity_poly.pdbx_strand_id
1 'polypeptide(L)'
;MNRHGMRFLRFHDVRNPQTGELEKVVQFDGNVVDLGTVVTDGNVAGYKDKDLYIQGSRVLASGAANSTRLIIQESGCRLENTEHFQIISSQTLRPLFSAQHPVISIDKRIKKLSTNKIVTNKIRSPIDEDLMINVENLSIRGNEGIRMEANTVKFLGTTAVIFNTSRDGSIQLGGRLRLDTSSRGLPLSPSPALSASIDAFRVCVCAGVRNKLFLTPGNKPCHSSNALCT
;
A
#
# COMPACT_ATOMS: atom_id res chain seq x y z
N MET A 1 -10.68 -39.53 48.76
CA MET A 1 -11.12 -40.29 47.55
C MET A 1 -10.39 -39.72 46.36
N ASN A 2 -9.46 -40.48 45.79
CA ASN A 2 -8.73 -40.10 44.57
C ASN A 2 -9.76 -39.99 43.43
N ARG A 3 -9.96 -38.79 42.88
CA ARG A 3 -10.87 -38.56 41.74
C ARG A 3 -10.23 -38.91 40.38
N HIS A 4 -9.07 -39.55 40.40
CA HIS A 4 -8.39 -40.00 39.20
C HIS A 4 -8.85 -41.42 38.87
N GLY A 5 -9.75 -41.53 37.90
CA GLY A 5 -10.24 -42.83 37.42
C GLY A 5 -11.42 -42.71 36.48
N MET A 6 -11.38 -43.47 35.38
CA MET A 6 -12.49 -43.58 34.43
C MET A 6 -13.53 -44.55 34.98
N ARG A 7 -14.77 -44.07 35.16
CA ARG A 7 -15.83 -44.88 35.79
C ARG A 7 -16.40 -45.94 34.85
N PHE A 8 -16.49 -45.64 33.55
CA PHE A 8 -16.94 -46.58 32.53
C PHE A 8 -16.20 -46.32 31.21
N LEU A 9 -15.56 -47.37 30.69
CA LEU A 9 -14.90 -47.36 29.38
C LEU A 9 -15.54 -48.47 28.54
N ARG A 10 -16.08 -48.12 27.38
CA ARG A 10 -16.74 -49.06 26.47
C ARG A 10 -16.06 -49.04 25.12
N PHE A 11 -15.90 -50.22 24.54
CA PHE A 11 -15.40 -50.38 23.18
C PHE A 11 -16.59 -50.69 22.27
N HIS A 12 -16.72 -49.94 21.19
CA HIS A 12 -17.76 -50.13 20.19
C HIS A 12 -17.11 -50.30 18.82
N ASP A 13 -17.63 -51.24 18.03
CA ASP A 13 -17.32 -51.30 16.60
C ASP A 13 -18.41 -50.50 15.88
N VAL A 14 -18.03 -49.33 15.37
CA VAL A 14 -18.94 -48.44 14.63
C VAL A 14 -18.63 -48.57 13.16
N ARG A 15 -19.66 -48.86 12.36
CA ARG A 15 -19.50 -48.91 10.91
C ARG A 15 -19.53 -47.49 10.35
N ASN A 16 -18.44 -47.07 9.72
CA ASN A 16 -18.35 -45.77 9.07
C ASN A 16 -19.32 -45.75 7.87
N PRO A 17 -20.31 -44.83 7.84
CA PRO A 17 -21.32 -44.80 6.78
C PRO A 17 -20.77 -44.36 5.41
N GLN A 18 -19.59 -43.73 5.36
CA GLN A 18 -18.98 -43.28 4.11
C GLN A 18 -18.05 -44.34 3.49
N THR A 19 -17.29 -45.05 4.31
CA THR A 19 -16.30 -46.05 3.83
C THR A 19 -16.80 -47.48 3.94
N GLY A 20 -17.83 -47.73 4.76
CA GLY A 20 -18.38 -49.07 5.01
C GLY A 20 -17.52 -49.93 5.94
N GLU A 21 -16.36 -49.44 6.36
CA GLU A 21 -15.41 -50.11 7.25
C GLU A 21 -15.86 -50.07 8.72
N LEU A 22 -15.39 -51.04 9.51
CA LEU A 22 -15.61 -51.11 10.95
C LEU A 22 -14.49 -50.37 11.67
N GLU A 23 -14.84 -49.27 12.33
CA GLU A 23 -13.92 -48.49 13.16
C GLU A 23 -14.11 -48.84 14.63
N LYS A 24 -12.99 -49.06 15.34
CA LYS A 24 -13.00 -49.26 16.78
C LYS A 24 -13.06 -47.92 17.48
N VAL A 25 -14.18 -47.64 18.14
CA VAL A 25 -14.41 -46.42 18.90
C VAL A 25 -14.34 -46.73 20.39
N VAL A 26 -13.57 -45.93 21.12
CA VAL A 26 -13.56 -45.95 22.58
C VAL A 26 -14.54 -44.89 23.06
N GLN A 27 -15.60 -45.32 23.74
CA GLN A 27 -16.55 -44.44 24.40
C GLN A 27 -16.19 -44.31 25.89
N PHE A 28 -15.99 -43.07 26.30
CA PHE A 28 -15.86 -42.69 27.71
C PHE A 28 -17.24 -42.23 28.21
N ASP A 29 -17.80 -42.93 29.20
CA ASP A 29 -19.14 -42.65 29.72
C ASP A 29 -19.08 -42.24 31.20
N GLY A 30 -19.67 -41.09 31.53
CA GLY A 30 -19.70 -40.53 32.87
C GLY A 30 -20.01 -39.03 32.90
N ASN A 31 -20.64 -38.57 33.99
CA ASN A 31 -20.98 -37.15 34.17
C ASN A 31 -19.74 -36.24 34.30
N VAL A 32 -18.62 -36.78 34.79
CA VAL A 32 -17.31 -36.13 34.87
C VAL A 32 -16.27 -37.18 34.53
N VAL A 33 -15.52 -36.96 33.45
CA VAL A 33 -14.43 -37.85 33.02
C VAL A 33 -13.14 -37.04 33.04
N ASP A 34 -12.24 -37.38 33.96
CA ASP A 34 -10.89 -36.84 34.00
C ASP A 34 -9.96 -37.83 33.29
N LEU A 35 -9.52 -37.45 32.09
CA LEU A 35 -8.63 -38.27 31.25
C LEU A 35 -7.15 -37.96 31.50
N GLY A 36 -6.82 -36.96 32.34
CA GLY A 36 -5.45 -36.50 32.53
C GLY A 36 -4.82 -36.00 31.23
N THR A 37 -3.92 -36.80 30.65
CA THR A 37 -3.26 -36.50 29.37
C THR A 37 -3.82 -37.39 28.27
N VAL A 38 -4.48 -36.78 27.28
CA VAL A 38 -4.99 -37.49 26.10
C VAL A 38 -4.14 -37.09 24.89
N VAL A 39 -3.58 -38.10 24.21
CA VAL A 39 -2.94 -37.94 22.90
C VAL A 39 -3.71 -38.82 21.93
N THR A 40 -4.18 -38.24 20.83
CA THR A 40 -4.94 -38.94 19.81
C THR A 40 -4.42 -38.52 18.45
N ASP A 41 -4.08 -39.51 17.62
CA ASP A 41 -3.79 -39.34 16.19
C ASP A 41 -5.07 -39.46 15.34
N GLY A 42 -6.22 -39.70 15.98
CA GLY A 42 -7.53 -39.81 15.35
C GLY A 42 -8.46 -38.62 15.62
N ASN A 43 -9.67 -38.70 15.07
CA ASN A 43 -10.68 -37.64 15.19
C ASN A 43 -11.32 -37.62 16.60
N VAL A 44 -11.39 -36.43 17.20
CA VAL A 44 -12.21 -36.19 18.40
C VAL A 44 -13.54 -35.58 17.96
N ALA A 45 -14.65 -36.26 18.23
CA ALA A 45 -15.98 -35.80 17.88
C ALA A 45 -16.92 -35.84 19.08
N GLY A 46 -17.80 -34.83 19.17
CA GLY A 46 -18.93 -34.82 20.09
C GLY A 46 -20.09 -35.65 19.55
N TYR A 47 -21.11 -35.87 20.40
CA TYR A 47 -22.36 -36.48 19.93
C TYR A 47 -23.08 -35.55 18.95
N LYS A 48 -23.85 -36.15 18.04
CA LYS A 48 -24.77 -35.41 17.17
C LYS A 48 -25.67 -34.52 18.04
N ASP A 49 -25.78 -33.24 17.65
CA ASP A 49 -26.58 -32.23 18.32
C ASP A 49 -26.17 -31.91 19.78
N LYS A 50 -24.92 -32.24 20.16
CA LYS A 50 -24.31 -31.81 21.42
C LYS A 50 -22.97 -31.13 21.18
N ASP A 51 -22.75 -30.02 21.88
CA ASP A 51 -21.46 -29.33 21.87
C ASP A 51 -20.39 -30.20 22.53
N LEU A 52 -19.22 -30.25 21.90
CA LEU A 52 -18.01 -30.85 22.47
C LEU A 52 -17.29 -29.80 23.32
N TYR A 53 -17.29 -29.97 24.63
CA TYR A 53 -16.54 -29.12 25.56
C TYR A 53 -15.20 -29.77 25.91
N ILE A 54 -14.10 -29.19 25.42
CA ILE A 54 -12.74 -29.59 25.79
C ILE A 54 -12.19 -28.58 26.80
N GLN A 55 -11.95 -29.03 28.03
CA GLN A 55 -11.30 -28.23 29.06
C GLN A 55 -9.93 -28.81 29.38
N GLY A 56 -8.89 -28.01 29.24
CA GLY A 56 -7.53 -28.40 29.59
C GLY A 56 -6.66 -27.16 29.81
N SER A 57 -5.63 -27.28 30.66
CA SER A 57 -4.63 -26.23 30.87
C SER A 57 -3.84 -25.92 29.61
N ARG A 58 -3.71 -26.92 28.72
CA ARG A 58 -3.08 -26.79 27.41
C ARG A 58 -3.74 -27.73 26.40
N VAL A 59 -4.26 -27.17 25.32
CA VAL A 59 -4.82 -27.91 24.18
C VAL A 59 -3.94 -27.67 22.96
N LEU A 60 -3.51 -28.77 22.32
CA LEU A 60 -2.70 -28.76 21.11
C LEU A 60 -3.47 -29.48 20.02
N ALA A 61 -3.82 -28.77 18.94
CA ALA A 61 -4.38 -29.38 17.74
C ALA A 61 -3.41 -29.17 16.58
N SER A 62 -3.08 -30.27 15.90
CA SER A 62 -2.23 -30.31 14.71
C SER A 62 -2.97 -31.03 13.59
N GLY A 63 -2.93 -30.49 12.37
CA GLY A 63 -3.38 -31.19 11.17
C GLY A 63 -2.38 -32.25 10.67
N ALA A 64 -2.81 -33.04 9.68
CA ALA A 64 -2.20 -34.35 9.40
C ALA A 64 -0.89 -34.36 8.60
N ALA A 65 -0.42 -33.25 8.02
CA ALA A 65 0.62 -33.36 6.97
C ALA A 65 1.84 -32.43 7.04
N ASN A 66 1.75 -31.22 7.62
CA ASN A 66 2.86 -30.25 7.84
C ASN A 66 2.34 -28.99 8.56
N SER A 67 1.40 -29.21 9.47
CA SER A 67 0.15 -28.44 9.51
C SER A 67 0.17 -27.24 10.44
N THR A 68 -0.69 -26.27 10.10
CA THR A 68 -1.39 -25.39 11.04
C THR A 68 -1.48 -25.98 12.44
N ARG A 69 -0.89 -25.28 13.41
CA ARG A 69 -0.91 -25.68 14.81
C ARG A 69 -1.73 -24.69 15.60
N LEU A 70 -2.76 -25.17 16.29
CA LEU A 70 -3.52 -24.40 17.26
C LEU A 70 -3.03 -24.77 18.67
N ILE A 71 -2.56 -23.77 19.40
CA ILE A 71 -2.12 -23.89 20.79
C ILE A 71 -3.03 -23.01 21.63
N ILE A 72 -3.82 -23.62 22.51
CA ILE A 72 -4.64 -22.92 23.49
C ILE A 72 -4.04 -23.20 24.86
N GLN A 73 -3.65 -22.16 25.58
CA GLN A 73 -3.10 -22.23 26.93
C GLN A 73 -3.57 -21.02 27.74
N GLU A 74 -3.37 -21.03 29.05
CA GLU A 74 -3.80 -19.92 29.94
C GLU A 74 -3.26 -18.54 29.51
N SER A 75 -2.05 -18.50 28.94
CA SER A 75 -1.43 -17.25 28.47
C SER A 75 -1.96 -16.73 27.14
N GLY A 76 -2.85 -17.47 26.46
CA GLY A 76 -3.45 -17.07 25.19
C GLY A 76 -3.60 -18.19 24.16
N CYS A 77 -4.18 -17.82 23.02
CA CYS A 77 -4.36 -18.68 21.86
C CYS A 77 -3.34 -18.31 20.78
N ARG A 78 -2.60 -19.30 20.28
CA ARG A 78 -1.59 -19.12 19.22
C ARG A 78 -1.88 -20.06 18.07
N LEU A 79 -1.96 -19.51 16.87
CA LEU A 79 -2.08 -20.25 15.63
C LEU A 79 -0.78 -20.09 14.84
N GLU A 80 -0.12 -21.20 14.50
CA GLU A 80 1.17 -21.23 13.79
C GLU A 80 1.05 -21.95 12.46
N ASN A 81 1.97 -21.66 11.54
CA ASN A 81 2.04 -22.27 10.21
C ASN A 81 0.74 -22.16 9.40
N THR A 82 0.15 -20.96 9.37
CA THR A 82 -1.06 -20.67 8.58
C THR A 82 -0.78 -19.63 7.51
N GLU A 83 -1.06 -19.97 6.25
CA GLU A 83 -1.05 -19.01 5.15
C GLU A 83 -2.29 -18.10 5.16
N HIS A 84 -3.41 -18.61 5.68
CA HIS A 84 -4.68 -17.92 5.68
C HIS A 84 -5.38 -18.09 7.03
N PHE A 85 -5.75 -16.97 7.65
CA PHE A 85 -6.55 -16.95 8.87
C PHE A 85 -7.73 -16.00 8.70
N GLN A 86 -8.94 -16.55 8.87
CA GLN A 86 -10.19 -15.82 8.76
C GLN A 86 -11.15 -16.28 9.86
N ILE A 87 -11.80 -15.32 10.51
CA ILE A 87 -12.87 -15.56 11.48
C ILE A 87 -14.19 -15.25 10.78
N ILE A 88 -15.10 -16.22 10.73
CA ILE A 88 -16.41 -16.09 10.07
C ILE A 88 -17.50 -16.10 11.13
N SER A 89 -18.46 -15.18 11.03
CA SER A 89 -19.64 -15.20 11.89
C SER A 89 -20.53 -16.39 11.53
N SER A 90 -20.91 -17.21 12.52
CA SER A 90 -21.81 -18.34 12.31
C SER A 90 -23.23 -17.92 11.91
N GLN A 91 -23.66 -16.72 12.29
CA GLN A 91 -25.02 -16.22 12.02
C GLN A 91 -25.15 -15.59 10.62
N THR A 92 -24.13 -14.83 10.20
CA THR A 92 -24.20 -14.04 8.96
C THR A 92 -23.36 -14.61 7.83
N LEU A 93 -22.52 -15.62 8.12
CA LEU A 93 -21.54 -16.21 7.18
C LEU A 93 -20.55 -15.20 6.59
N ARG A 94 -20.42 -14.01 7.19
CA ARG A 94 -19.49 -12.96 6.75
C ARG A 94 -18.16 -13.04 7.52
N PRO A 95 -17.02 -12.72 6.87
CA PRO A 95 -15.74 -12.56 7.55
C PRO A 95 -15.80 -11.40 8.55
N LEU A 96 -15.54 -11.70 9.82
CA LEU A 96 -15.35 -10.71 10.88
C LEU A 96 -13.90 -10.22 10.94
N PHE A 97 -12.95 -11.11 10.60
CA PHE A 97 -11.52 -10.80 10.61
C PHE A 97 -10.81 -11.60 9.51
N SER A 98 -9.82 -11.00 8.87
CA SER A 98 -8.91 -11.68 7.94
C SER A 98 -7.49 -11.13 8.12
N ALA A 99 -6.53 -12.03 8.26
CA ALA A 99 -5.12 -11.66 8.37
C ALA A 99 -4.48 -11.23 7.02
N GLN A 100 -5.13 -11.50 5.88
CA GLN A 100 -4.59 -11.15 4.55
C GLN A 100 -4.69 -9.65 4.23
N HIS A 101 -5.77 -9.01 4.67
CA HIS A 101 -6.01 -7.58 4.42
C HIS A 101 -6.37 -6.90 5.74
N PRO A 102 -5.40 -6.76 6.67
CA PRO A 102 -5.69 -6.14 7.96
C PRO A 102 -6.12 -4.69 7.72
N VAL A 103 -7.29 -4.33 8.25
CA VAL A 103 -7.73 -2.94 8.29
C VAL A 103 -6.95 -2.24 9.40
N ILE A 104 -5.79 -1.70 9.05
CA ILE A 104 -4.94 -0.97 10.00
C ILE A 104 -5.37 0.50 10.00
N SER A 105 -5.83 0.98 11.16
CA SER A 105 -6.03 2.42 11.36
C SER A 105 -4.70 3.08 11.65
N ILE A 106 -4.23 3.95 10.75
CA ILE A 106 -3.01 4.73 10.96
C ILE A 106 -3.31 5.81 12.01
N ASP A 107 -2.79 5.63 13.22
CA ASP A 107 -2.91 6.62 14.29
C ASP A 107 -1.74 7.61 14.30
N LYS A 108 -1.81 8.61 15.20
CA LYS A 108 -0.77 9.65 15.33
C LYS A 108 0.60 9.14 15.76
N ARG A 109 0.73 7.88 16.20
CA ARG A 109 2.00 7.28 16.64
C ARG A 109 2.80 6.76 15.44
N ILE A 110 2.14 6.45 14.32
CA ILE A 110 2.79 5.97 13.11
C ILE A 110 3.34 7.15 12.30
N LYS A 111 4.66 7.36 12.38
CA LYS A 111 5.36 8.46 11.67
C LYS A 111 5.86 8.08 10.27
N LYS A 112 6.06 6.79 10.00
CA LYS A 112 6.65 6.30 8.75
C LYS A 112 5.87 5.09 8.23
N LEU A 113 5.42 5.16 6.99
CA LEU A 113 4.84 4.06 6.25
C LEU A 113 5.82 3.62 5.15
N SER A 114 6.28 2.38 5.19
CA SER A 114 7.17 1.79 4.18
C SER A 114 6.41 0.72 3.43
N THR A 115 6.12 0.92 2.15
CA THR A 115 5.38 -0.03 1.32
C THR A 115 5.78 0.11 -0.15
N ASN A 116 5.56 -0.95 -0.93
CA ASN A 116 5.81 -0.98 -2.37
C ASN A 116 4.76 -0.21 -3.16
N LYS A 117 3.52 -0.11 -2.64
CA LYS A 117 2.40 0.55 -3.33
C LYS A 117 1.46 1.21 -2.33
N ILE A 118 1.09 2.46 -2.62
CA ILE A 118 0.05 3.21 -1.91
C ILE A 118 -1.02 3.58 -2.94
N VAL A 119 -2.28 3.27 -2.63
CA VAL A 119 -3.43 3.74 -3.40
C VAL A 119 -4.22 4.65 -2.49
N THR A 120 -4.29 5.94 -2.84
CA THR A 120 -5.01 6.96 -2.08
C THR A 120 -5.69 7.93 -3.02
N ASN A 121 -6.78 8.52 -2.55
CA ASN A 121 -7.55 9.50 -3.30
C ASN A 121 -6.90 10.89 -3.26
N LYS A 122 -6.09 11.16 -2.22
CA LYS A 122 -5.49 12.48 -2.00
C LYS A 122 -4.17 12.36 -1.24
N ILE A 123 -3.19 13.17 -1.64
CA ILE A 123 -1.94 13.40 -0.92
C ILE A 123 -1.93 14.88 -0.53
N ARG A 124 -1.72 15.19 0.75
CA ARG A 124 -1.66 16.56 1.28
C ARG A 124 -0.63 16.65 2.41
N SER A 125 0.02 17.79 2.53
CA SER A 125 0.77 18.13 3.75
C SER A 125 -0.14 18.76 4.81
N PRO A 126 0.31 18.82 6.07
CA PRO A 126 -0.25 19.70 7.09
C PRO A 126 -0.24 21.17 6.65
N ILE A 127 -1.06 22.01 7.30
CA ILE A 127 -1.16 23.45 6.96
C ILE A 127 0.17 24.18 7.19
N ASP A 128 0.93 23.75 8.19
CA ASP A 128 2.16 24.41 8.62
C ASP A 128 3.43 23.77 8.03
N GLU A 129 3.30 22.82 7.10
CA GLU A 129 4.43 22.06 6.55
C GLU A 129 4.32 21.89 5.02
N ASP A 130 5.49 21.87 4.37
CA ASP A 130 5.60 21.66 2.93
C ASP A 130 5.42 20.18 2.55
N LEU A 131 4.73 19.90 1.44
CA LEU A 131 4.67 18.56 0.86
C LEU A 131 5.94 18.29 0.04
N MET A 132 6.87 17.50 0.57
CA MET A 132 8.10 17.11 -0.11
C MET A 132 7.98 15.70 -0.74
N ILE A 133 8.20 15.61 -2.05
CA ILE A 133 8.22 14.34 -2.80
C ILE A 133 9.63 14.14 -3.36
N ASN A 134 10.43 13.30 -2.69
CA ASN A 134 11.79 12.95 -3.13
C ASN A 134 11.78 11.57 -3.78
N VAL A 135 11.84 11.53 -5.11
CA VAL A 135 11.85 10.30 -5.90
C VAL A 135 12.84 10.43 -7.05
N GLU A 136 13.43 9.32 -7.48
CA GLU A 136 14.33 9.29 -8.64
C GLU A 136 13.57 9.51 -9.95
N ASN A 137 12.41 8.87 -10.10
CA ASN A 137 11.57 8.95 -11.29
C ASN A 137 10.12 9.27 -10.92
N LEU A 138 9.70 10.52 -11.10
CA LEU A 138 8.32 10.94 -10.89
C LEU A 138 7.56 10.98 -12.23
N SER A 139 6.47 10.23 -12.34
CA SER A 139 5.52 10.36 -13.46
C SER A 139 4.13 10.62 -12.91
N ILE A 140 3.60 11.81 -13.17
CA ILE A 140 2.21 12.16 -12.84
C ILE A 140 1.39 12.02 -14.12
N ARG A 141 0.38 11.15 -14.10
CA ARG A 141 -0.53 10.92 -15.23
C ARG A 141 -1.96 11.07 -14.73
N GLY A 142 -2.77 11.84 -15.46
CA GLY A 142 -4.19 12.01 -15.16
C GLY A 142 -4.98 12.19 -16.44
N ASN A 143 -5.98 11.33 -16.66
CA ASN A 143 -6.87 11.42 -17.82
C ASN A 143 -7.93 12.52 -17.64
N GLU A 144 -8.15 12.97 -16.40
CA GLU A 144 -9.14 14.00 -16.02
C GLU A 144 -8.49 15.36 -15.71
N GLY A 145 -7.20 15.50 -16.05
CA GLY A 145 -6.40 16.67 -15.73
C GLY A 145 -5.70 16.55 -14.37
N ILE A 146 -4.56 17.24 -14.23
CA ILE A 146 -3.78 17.30 -13.01
C ILE A 146 -3.94 18.72 -12.44
N ARG A 147 -4.61 18.87 -11.29
CA ARG A 147 -4.72 20.14 -10.57
C ARG A 147 -3.72 20.18 -9.42
N MET A 148 -2.77 21.11 -9.51
CA MET A 148 -1.82 21.42 -8.42
C MET A 148 -2.15 22.80 -7.87
N GLU A 149 -2.31 22.91 -6.56
CA GLU A 149 -2.65 24.16 -5.88
C GLU A 149 -1.73 24.34 -4.67
N ALA A 150 -0.92 25.41 -4.70
CA ALA A 150 0.00 25.77 -3.63
C ALA A 150 0.31 27.28 -3.69
N ASN A 151 0.75 27.85 -2.57
CA ASN A 151 1.24 29.23 -2.53
C ASN A 151 2.52 29.40 -3.38
N THR A 152 3.38 28.38 -3.42
CA THR A 152 4.58 28.36 -4.26
C THR A 152 4.83 26.94 -4.72
N VAL A 153 5.09 26.76 -6.02
CA VAL A 153 5.48 25.48 -6.62
C VAL A 153 6.88 25.60 -7.19
N LYS A 154 7.79 24.73 -6.75
CA LYS A 154 9.17 24.67 -7.25
C LYS A 154 9.40 23.31 -7.92
N PHE A 155 9.71 23.33 -9.21
CA PHE A 155 10.11 22.13 -9.95
C PHE A 155 11.63 22.15 -10.11
N LEU A 156 12.32 21.15 -9.55
CA LEU A 156 13.76 20.97 -9.68
C LEU A 156 14.00 19.70 -10.49
N GLY A 157 14.46 19.84 -11.74
CA GLY A 157 14.89 18.73 -12.57
C GLY A 157 16.39 18.77 -12.75
N THR A 158 17.08 17.65 -12.52
CA THR A 158 18.52 17.52 -12.78
C THR A 158 18.85 17.64 -14.27
N THR A 159 17.99 17.11 -15.14
CA THR A 159 18.19 17.14 -16.60
C THR A 159 17.13 17.99 -17.30
N ALA A 160 15.85 17.70 -17.10
CA ALA A 160 14.75 18.42 -17.73
C ALA A 160 13.46 18.27 -16.93
N VAL A 161 12.57 19.26 -17.04
CA VAL A 161 11.17 19.17 -16.61
C VAL A 161 10.31 19.28 -17.87
N ILE A 162 9.62 18.20 -18.23
CA ILE A 162 8.84 18.12 -19.48
C ILE A 162 7.36 18.06 -19.13
N PHE A 163 6.59 19.02 -19.63
CA PHE A 163 5.13 19.04 -19.54
C PHE A 163 4.54 18.66 -20.89
N ASN A 164 4.06 17.42 -21.03
CA ASN A 164 3.38 16.96 -22.23
C ASN A 164 1.87 17.13 -22.08
N THR A 165 1.25 17.86 -23.00
CA THR A 165 -0.21 17.95 -23.11
C THR A 165 -0.73 17.04 -24.22
N SER A 166 -2.03 16.71 -24.16
CA SER A 166 -2.73 16.06 -25.27
C SER A 166 -2.80 16.99 -26.49
N ARG A 167 -3.22 16.46 -27.67
CA ARG A 167 -3.29 17.23 -28.93
C ARG A 167 -4.06 18.56 -28.79
N ASP A 168 -5.07 18.60 -27.93
CA ASP A 168 -5.89 19.79 -27.64
C ASP A 168 -5.66 20.34 -26.21
N GLY A 169 -4.67 19.81 -25.49
CA GLY A 169 -4.39 20.20 -24.11
C GLY A 169 -3.59 21.50 -24.05
N SER A 170 -4.01 22.44 -23.21
CA SER A 170 -3.30 23.70 -22.95
C SER A 170 -2.67 23.70 -21.57
N ILE A 171 -1.47 24.28 -21.44
CA ILE A 171 -0.85 24.57 -20.14
C ILE A 171 -1.18 26.02 -19.81
N GLN A 172 -2.02 26.23 -18.79
CA GLN A 172 -2.35 27.56 -18.31
C GLN A 172 -1.56 27.86 -17.04
N LEU A 173 -0.56 28.75 -17.15
CA LEU A 173 0.22 29.22 -16.01
C LEU A 173 -0.40 30.54 -15.50
N GLY A 174 -1.32 30.43 -14.55
CA GLY A 174 -1.93 31.58 -13.90
C GLY A 174 -1.09 32.07 -12.72
N GLY A 175 -0.52 33.28 -12.83
CA GLY A 175 0.23 33.90 -11.74
C GLY A 175 1.47 34.68 -12.20
N ARG A 176 2.24 35.22 -11.24
CA ARG A 176 3.55 35.84 -11.54
C ARG A 176 4.59 34.77 -11.83
N LEU A 177 4.73 34.39 -13.10
CA LEU A 177 5.80 33.51 -13.56
C LEU A 177 7.13 34.28 -13.53
N ARG A 178 8.07 33.80 -12.72
CA ARG A 178 9.48 34.25 -12.76
C ARG A 178 10.32 33.10 -13.30
N LEU A 179 10.68 33.18 -14.57
CA LEU A 179 11.72 32.35 -15.15
C LEU A 179 13.04 33.04 -14.81
N ASP A 180 13.59 32.72 -13.64
CA ASP A 180 14.87 33.27 -13.21
C ASP A 180 15.98 32.63 -14.05
N THR A 181 16.46 33.37 -15.05
CA THR A 181 17.68 33.02 -15.75
C THR A 181 18.83 33.54 -14.91
N SER A 182 19.28 32.76 -13.93
CA SER A 182 20.69 32.84 -13.52
C SER A 182 21.60 32.28 -14.63
N SER A 183 21.34 32.67 -15.88
CA SER A 183 22.28 32.49 -16.96
C SER A 183 23.46 33.39 -16.61
N ARG A 184 24.62 32.80 -16.29
CA ARG A 184 25.89 33.46 -16.57
C ARG A 184 25.75 34.02 -17.98
N GLY A 185 25.67 35.35 -18.13
CA GLY A 185 25.46 35.96 -19.43
C GLY A 185 26.49 35.39 -20.39
N LEU A 186 26.04 34.89 -21.54
CA LEU A 186 26.96 34.61 -22.63
C LEU A 186 27.80 35.89 -22.82
N PRO A 187 29.14 35.80 -22.86
CA PRO A 187 29.97 36.98 -22.97
C PRO A 187 29.61 37.70 -24.27
N LEU A 188 28.85 38.79 -24.13
CA LEU A 188 28.51 39.68 -25.23
C LEU A 188 29.80 40.44 -25.55
N SER A 189 30.50 40.01 -26.59
CA SER A 189 31.66 40.76 -27.09
C SER A 189 31.16 42.07 -27.71
N PRO A 190 31.63 43.24 -27.24
CA PRO A 190 31.31 44.53 -27.85
C PRO A 190 32.03 44.75 -29.19
N SER A 191 32.90 43.82 -29.62
CA SER A 191 33.69 43.95 -30.84
C SER A 191 32.95 43.45 -32.08
N PRO A 192 32.71 44.31 -33.10
CA PRO A 192 32.08 43.91 -34.37
C PRO A 192 32.87 42.84 -35.15
N ALA A 193 34.18 42.74 -34.92
CA ALA A 193 35.09 41.79 -35.56
C ALA A 193 35.06 40.38 -34.93
N LEU A 194 34.42 40.23 -33.76
CA LEU A 194 34.31 38.94 -33.05
C LEU A 194 32.85 38.46 -33.03
N SER A 195 32.14 38.65 -34.15
CA SER A 195 30.86 37.98 -34.39
C SER A 195 31.10 36.50 -34.67
N ALA A 196 31.59 35.76 -33.67
CA ALA A 196 31.55 34.31 -33.71
C ALA A 196 30.09 33.93 -33.97
N SER A 197 29.85 33.23 -35.08
CA SER A 197 28.56 32.62 -35.37
C SER A 197 28.29 31.62 -34.26
N ILE A 198 27.47 32.00 -33.29
CA ILE A 198 26.94 31.03 -32.33
C ILE A 198 25.70 30.44 -32.98
N ASP A 199 25.68 29.12 -33.17
CA ASP A 199 24.51 28.35 -33.65
C ASP A 199 23.33 28.36 -32.65
N ALA A 200 23.40 29.20 -31.62
CA ALA A 200 22.37 29.36 -30.61
C ALA A 200 21.50 30.59 -30.90
N PHE A 201 20.18 30.40 -30.86
CA PHE A 201 19.21 31.48 -30.90
C PHE A 201 18.71 31.81 -29.49
N ARG A 202 18.49 33.10 -29.23
CA ARG A 202 17.79 33.59 -28.05
C ARG A 202 16.33 33.84 -28.40
N VAL A 203 15.42 33.41 -27.53
CA VAL A 203 14.00 33.77 -27.60
C VAL A 203 13.79 35.10 -26.88
N CYS A 204 13.26 36.09 -27.58
CA CYS A 204 12.94 37.41 -27.06
C CYS A 204 11.41 37.61 -27.07
N VAL A 205 10.92 38.43 -26.13
CA VAL A 205 9.49 38.75 -25.97
C VAL A 205 9.28 40.23 -26.30
N CYS A 206 8.28 40.55 -27.11
CA CYS A 206 7.88 41.93 -27.37
C CYS A 206 7.32 42.57 -26.09
N ALA A 207 7.84 43.74 -25.71
CA ALA A 207 7.28 44.57 -24.65
C ALA A 207 6.10 45.39 -25.21
N GLY A 208 4.92 44.79 -25.33
CA GLY A 208 3.73 45.43 -25.90
C GLY A 208 2.42 44.74 -25.48
N VAL A 209 1.28 45.22 -26.00
CA VAL A 209 -0.07 44.74 -25.63
C VAL A 209 -0.30 43.27 -26.02
N ARG A 210 0.46 42.76 -27.00
CA ARG A 210 0.44 41.36 -27.43
C ARG A 210 1.81 40.72 -27.19
N ASN A 211 1.83 39.62 -26.43
CA ASN A 211 3.03 38.82 -26.16
C ASN A 211 3.44 38.02 -27.41
N LYS A 212 4.14 38.66 -28.34
CA LYS A 212 4.76 38.00 -29.50
C LYS A 212 6.19 37.57 -29.16
N LEU A 213 6.58 36.39 -29.63
CA LEU A 213 7.92 35.84 -29.48
C LEU A 213 8.69 35.97 -30.79
N PHE A 214 9.99 36.28 -30.71
CA PHE A 214 10.88 36.30 -31.86
C PHE A 214 12.27 35.75 -31.49
N LEU A 215 12.98 35.25 -32.50
CA LEU A 215 14.32 34.69 -32.35
C LEU A 215 15.37 35.71 -32.76
N THR A 216 16.41 35.87 -31.95
CA THR A 216 17.63 36.62 -32.33
C THR A 216 18.84 35.71 -32.25
N PRO A 217 19.89 35.95 -33.05
CA PRO A 217 21.17 35.30 -32.83
C PRO A 217 21.64 35.51 -31.38
N GLY A 218 22.22 34.48 -30.75
CA GLY A 218 22.54 34.48 -29.32
C GLY A 218 23.57 35.55 -28.89
N ASN A 219 24.39 36.04 -29.81
CA ASN A 219 25.32 37.16 -29.62
C ASN A 219 24.67 38.54 -29.78
N LYS A 220 23.40 38.62 -30.21
CA LYS A 220 22.72 39.90 -30.45
C LYS A 220 21.74 40.23 -29.32
N PRO A 221 21.65 41.52 -28.93
CA PRO A 221 20.62 41.98 -28.00
C PRO A 221 19.21 41.79 -28.59
N CYS A 222 18.21 41.68 -27.72
CA CYS A 222 16.80 41.57 -28.09
C CYS A 222 16.26 42.90 -28.66
N HIS A 223 16.65 43.25 -29.88
CA HIS A 223 16.08 44.35 -30.65
C HIS A 223 15.28 43.80 -31.82
N SER A 224 13.98 44.07 -31.83
CA SER A 224 13.10 43.85 -32.98
C SER A 224 12.87 45.17 -33.71
N SER A 225 12.60 45.12 -35.02
CA SER A 225 11.97 46.24 -35.71
C SER A 225 10.57 46.49 -35.15
N ASN A 226 10.11 47.75 -35.12
CA ASN A 226 8.80 48.11 -34.60
C ASN A 226 7.66 47.35 -35.30
N ALA A 227 7.84 46.94 -36.57
CA ALA A 227 6.85 46.16 -37.32
C ALA A 227 6.55 44.77 -36.72
N LEU A 228 7.47 44.17 -35.96
CA LEU A 228 7.28 42.84 -35.37
C LEU A 228 6.54 42.92 -34.02
N CYS A 229 6.81 43.97 -33.25
CA CYS A 229 6.33 44.14 -31.87
C CYS A 229 5.21 45.18 -31.69
N THR A 230 4.66 45.74 -32.78
CA THR A 230 3.36 46.43 -32.80
C THR A 230 2.17 45.48 -32.72
#